data_AF-Q742H1-F1
#
_entry.id   AF-Q742H1-F1
#
_cell.length_a   1.000
_cell.length_b   1.000
_cell.length_c   1.000
_cell.angle_alpha   90.00
_cell.angle_beta   90.00
_cell.angle_gamma   90.00
#
_symmetry.space_group_name_H-M   'P 1'
#
loop_
_entity.id
_entity.type
_entity.pdbx_description
1 polymer ?
#
loop_
_entity_poly.entity_id
_entity_poly.type
_entity_poly.pdbx_seq_one_letter_code
_entity_poly.pdbx_strand_id
1 'polypeptide(L)'
;MADIARLTLNVDPASVLLLGTGGTSRTRAAYENGVKTEANVQRGGVDVHRLTGVAVSVSGTGLDGAVVETSTPLENVPAGAIFRAEGAAEVSVRAEGRQGFGGGSPRGVLAVTVFVERLVPIGNANDVVRSSPQRRPAAGE
;
A
#
# COMPACT_ATOMS: atom_id res chain seq x y z
N MET A 1 9.49 11.04 26.13
CA MET A 1 8.82 9.72 26.15
C MET A 1 8.94 9.18 24.74
N ALA A 2 9.69 8.10 24.51
CA ALA A 2 9.80 7.55 23.16
C ALA A 2 8.40 7.21 22.65
N ASP A 3 8.12 7.51 21.38
CA ASP A 3 6.87 7.17 20.70
C ASP A 3 6.82 5.64 20.50
N ILE A 4 6.75 4.87 21.59
CA ILE A 4 6.76 3.40 21.62
C ILE A 4 5.56 2.85 20.82
N ALA A 5 4.56 3.69 20.53
CA ALA A 5 3.40 3.32 19.75
C ALA A 5 3.68 3.24 18.24
N ARG A 6 4.81 3.74 17.72
CA ARG A 6 5.10 3.72 16.28
C ARG A 6 6.54 3.34 15.96
N LEU A 7 6.70 2.35 15.08
CA LEU A 7 7.96 1.99 14.45
C LEU A 7 7.90 2.34 12.97
N THR A 8 8.94 2.97 12.43
CA THR A 8 9.08 3.21 10.99
C THR A 8 10.44 2.70 10.53
N LEU A 9 10.43 1.93 9.44
CA LEU A 9 11.61 1.35 8.82
C LEU A 9 11.69 1.83 7.37
N ASN A 10 12.86 2.32 6.97
CA ASN A 10 13.17 2.53 5.57
C ASN A 10 13.41 1.16 4.92
N VAL A 11 12.83 0.94 3.76
CA VAL A 11 12.99 -0.30 2.99
C VAL A 11 13.54 0.02 1.61
N ASP A 12 14.29 -0.91 1.02
CA ASP A 12 14.74 -0.77 -0.36
C ASP A 12 13.52 -0.76 -1.29
N PRO A 13 13.29 0.30 -2.09
CA PRO A 13 12.19 0.36 -3.04
C PRO A 13 12.17 -0.83 -4.01
N ALA A 14 13.34 -1.35 -4.41
CA ALA A 14 13.42 -2.50 -5.31
C ALA A 14 12.84 -3.79 -4.70
N SER A 15 12.72 -3.84 -3.37
CA SER A 15 12.10 -4.95 -2.64
C SER A 15 10.57 -4.84 -2.52
N VAL A 16 9.97 -3.72 -2.95
CA VAL A 16 8.53 -3.47 -2.84
C VAL A 16 7.83 -3.79 -4.16
N LEU A 17 6.88 -4.71 -4.10
CA LEU A 17 5.99 -5.06 -5.19
C LEU A 17 4.57 -4.59 -4.85
N LEU A 18 3.96 -3.83 -5.76
CA LEU A 18 2.54 -3.47 -5.66
C LEU A 18 1.75 -3.98 -6.85
N LEU A 19 0.61 -4.58 -6.55
CA LEU A 19 -0.34 -5.14 -7.51
C LEU A 19 -1.70 -4.49 -7.31
N GLY A 20 -2.21 -3.84 -8.35
CA GLY A 20 -3.55 -3.28 -8.38
C GLY A 20 -4.61 -4.37 -8.45
N THR A 21 -5.63 -4.28 -7.60
CA THR A 21 -6.79 -5.17 -7.58
C THR A 21 -8.08 -4.45 -8.02
N GLY A 22 -7.96 -3.23 -8.56
CA GLY A 22 -9.10 -2.37 -8.90
C GLY A 22 -9.51 -1.50 -7.73
N GLY A 23 -9.13 -0.21 -7.77
CA GLY A 23 -9.43 0.72 -6.70
C GLY A 23 -9.18 2.18 -7.06
N THR A 24 -9.14 3.02 -6.03
CA THR A 24 -9.03 4.47 -6.17
C THR A 24 -7.88 5.02 -5.32
N SER A 25 -7.45 6.22 -5.69
CA SER A 25 -6.48 7.02 -4.97
C SER A 25 -7.19 8.23 -4.37
N ARG A 26 -6.92 8.53 -3.10
CA ARG A 26 -7.52 9.68 -2.41
C ARG A 26 -6.46 10.44 -1.66
N THR A 27 -6.43 11.76 -1.84
CA THR A 27 -5.52 12.61 -1.08
C THR A 27 -5.81 12.49 0.42
N ARG A 28 -4.73 12.36 1.19
CA ARG A 28 -4.80 12.18 2.63
C ARG A 28 -4.98 13.52 3.30
N ALA A 29 -6.16 13.75 3.86
CA ALA A 29 -6.42 14.95 4.65
C ALA A 29 -5.59 14.97 5.93
N ALA A 30 -5.12 16.15 6.33
CA ALA A 30 -4.53 16.35 7.63
C ALA A 30 -5.62 16.57 8.70
N TYR A 31 -5.32 16.14 9.91
CA TYR A 31 -6.21 16.26 11.06
C TYR A 31 -5.42 16.79 12.24
N GLU A 32 -6.01 17.73 12.98
CA GLU A 32 -5.46 18.28 14.21
C GLU A 32 -6.52 18.13 15.30
N ASN A 33 -6.14 17.52 16.43
CA ASN A 33 -7.05 17.25 17.56
C ASN A 33 -8.37 16.56 17.17
N GLY A 34 -8.33 15.69 16.16
CA GLY A 34 -9.50 14.95 15.66
C GLY A 34 -10.37 15.72 14.66
N VAL A 35 -10.04 16.97 14.33
CA VAL A 35 -10.77 17.78 13.35
C VAL A 35 -9.99 17.81 12.03
N LYS A 36 -10.70 17.63 10.91
CA LYS A 36 -10.11 17.72 9.57
C LYS A 36 -9.67 19.17 9.31
N THR A 37 -8.43 19.37 8.92
CA THR A 37 -7.91 20.68 8.50
C THR A 37 -8.19 20.94 7.02
N GLU A 38 -7.95 22.16 6.55
CA GLU A 38 -7.99 22.50 5.12
C GLU A 38 -6.78 21.94 4.34
N ALA A 39 -5.69 21.63 5.05
CA ALA A 39 -4.46 21.09 4.46
C ALA A 39 -4.53 19.57 4.22
N ASN A 40 -3.73 19.11 3.26
CA ASN A 40 -3.42 17.70 3.03
C ASN A 40 -2.10 17.32 3.72
N VAL A 41 -1.94 16.03 4.00
CA VAL A 41 -0.65 15.47 4.42
C VAL A 41 0.30 15.54 3.23
N GLN A 42 1.45 16.16 3.43
CA GLN A 42 2.49 16.30 2.41
C GLN A 42 3.78 15.61 2.84
N ARG A 43 4.52 15.09 1.86
CA ARG A 43 5.89 14.60 2.01
C ARG A 43 6.74 15.21 0.90
N GLY A 44 7.82 15.90 1.27
CA GLY A 44 8.65 16.62 0.31
C GLY A 44 7.90 17.70 -0.48
N GLY A 45 6.85 18.30 0.10
CA GLY A 45 6.00 19.29 -0.58
C GLY A 45 4.98 18.71 -1.57
N VAL A 46 4.86 17.38 -1.66
CA VAL A 46 3.89 16.70 -2.51
C VAL A 46 2.80 16.06 -1.67
N ASP A 47 1.56 16.21 -2.10
CA ASP A 47 0.40 15.60 -1.45
C ASP A 47 0.52 14.07 -1.41
N VAL A 48 0.22 13.51 -0.24
CA VAL A 48 0.20 12.05 -0.05
C VAL A 48 -1.18 11.52 -0.40
N HIS A 49 -1.21 10.48 -1.20
CA HIS A 49 -2.39 9.78 -1.64
C HIS A 49 -2.46 8.41 -0.99
N ARG A 50 -3.59 8.09 -0.38
CA ARG A 50 -3.90 6.75 0.11
C ARG A 50 -4.54 5.94 -1.01
N LEU A 51 -3.98 4.77 -1.27
CA LEU A 51 -4.50 3.86 -2.28
C LEU A 51 -5.45 2.83 -1.66
N THR A 52 -6.43 2.44 -2.46
CA THR A 52 -7.36 1.33 -2.19
C THR A 52 -7.26 0.34 -3.33
N GLY A 53 -7.61 -0.94 -3.07
CA GLY A 53 -7.52 -1.98 -4.09
C GLY A 53 -6.08 -2.22 -4.55
N VAL A 54 -5.16 -2.35 -3.59
CA VAL A 54 -3.75 -2.66 -3.86
C VAL A 54 -3.31 -3.76 -2.91
N ALA A 55 -2.67 -4.79 -3.44
CA ALA A 55 -1.89 -5.75 -2.66
C ALA A 55 -0.42 -5.32 -2.67
N VAL A 56 0.24 -5.37 -1.52
CA VAL A 56 1.64 -4.99 -1.36
C VAL A 56 2.45 -6.13 -0.75
N SER A 57 3.63 -6.34 -1.29
CA SER A 57 4.64 -7.23 -0.75
C SER A 57 5.95 -6.49 -0.57
N VAL A 58 6.63 -6.72 0.54
CA VAL A 58 7.96 -6.16 0.84
C VAL A 58 8.91 -7.33 1.07
N SER A 59 10.01 -7.37 0.31
CA SER A 59 11.00 -8.45 0.37
C SER A 59 10.38 -9.85 0.24
N GLY A 60 9.39 -9.99 -0.66
CA GLY A 60 8.67 -11.24 -0.91
C GLY A 60 7.61 -11.62 0.12
N THR A 61 7.39 -10.80 1.16
CA THR A 61 6.34 -11.03 2.17
C THR A 61 5.14 -10.14 1.89
N GLY A 62 3.97 -10.75 1.66
CA GLY A 62 2.72 -10.01 1.54
C GLY A 62 2.30 -9.36 2.86
N LEU A 63 1.93 -8.07 2.81
CA LEU A 63 1.44 -7.33 3.97
C LEU A 63 -0.07 -7.13 3.84
N ASP A 64 -0.83 -8.12 4.28
CA ASP A 64 -2.29 -8.06 4.24
C ASP A 64 -2.84 -7.00 5.22
N GLY A 65 -3.90 -6.30 4.80
CA GLY A 65 -4.49 -5.20 5.55
C GLY A 65 -3.63 -3.94 5.65
N ALA A 66 -2.45 -3.92 5.02
CA ALA A 66 -1.58 -2.75 5.04
C ALA A 66 -2.20 -1.59 4.23
N VAL A 67 -2.07 -0.40 4.79
CA VAL A 67 -2.45 0.84 4.11
C VAL A 67 -1.32 1.24 3.18
N VAL A 68 -1.61 1.43 1.89
CA VAL A 68 -0.62 1.93 0.93
C VAL A 68 -0.80 3.44 0.75
N GLU A 69 0.29 4.18 0.87
CA GLU A 69 0.37 5.62 0.62
C GLU A 69 1.45 5.93 -0.41
N THR A 70 1.25 6.96 -1.22
CA THR A 70 2.21 7.39 -2.23
C THR A 70 2.14 8.89 -2.49
N SER A 71 3.22 9.48 -2.99
CA SER A 71 3.20 10.85 -3.53
C SER A 71 2.89 10.88 -5.04
N THR A 72 2.63 9.73 -5.66
CA THR A 72 2.22 9.66 -7.06
C THR A 72 0.74 10.02 -7.20
N PRO A 73 0.37 11.05 -7.98
CA PRO A 73 -1.01 11.44 -8.19
C PRO A 73 -1.67 10.46 -9.18
N LEU A 74 -2.14 9.34 -8.65
CA LEU A 74 -2.97 8.40 -9.40
C LEU A 74 -4.43 8.85 -9.30
N GLU A 75 -5.19 8.78 -10.39
CA GLU A 75 -6.65 8.94 -10.33
C GLU A 75 -7.32 7.65 -9.88
N ASN A 76 -6.89 6.52 -10.47
CA ASN A 76 -7.42 5.19 -10.21
C ASN A 76 -6.28 4.16 -10.15
N VAL A 77 -6.55 3.02 -9.53
CA VAL A 77 -5.66 1.86 -9.56
C VAL A 77 -6.30 0.76 -10.40
N PRO A 78 -5.84 0.54 -11.65
CA PRO A 78 -6.40 -0.49 -12.52
C PRO A 78 -6.18 -1.90 -11.94
N ALA A 79 -7.15 -2.78 -12.15
CA ALA A 79 -6.99 -4.19 -11.80
C ALA A 79 -5.89 -4.83 -12.67
N GLY A 80 -5.03 -5.61 -12.02
CA GLY A 80 -3.87 -6.25 -12.62
C GLY A 80 -2.68 -5.32 -12.84
N ALA A 81 -2.76 -4.02 -12.56
CA ALA A 81 -1.60 -3.13 -12.74
C ALA A 81 -0.44 -3.53 -11.83
N ILE A 82 0.77 -3.57 -12.38
CA ILE A 82 2.00 -3.85 -11.65
C ILE A 82 2.79 -2.54 -11.55
N PHE A 83 3.17 -2.16 -10.33
CA PHE A 83 3.96 -0.96 -10.10
C PHE A 83 5.34 -1.30 -9.54
N ARG A 84 6.35 -0.63 -10.06
CA ARG A 84 7.68 -0.52 -9.47
C ARG A 84 7.71 0.66 -8.51
N ALA A 85 8.22 0.44 -7.30
CA ALA A 85 8.49 1.49 -6.34
C ALA A 85 9.82 2.19 -6.65
N GLU A 86 9.85 3.51 -6.56
CA GLU A 86 11.02 4.35 -6.75
C GLU A 86 11.05 5.50 -5.73
N GLY A 87 12.23 6.08 -5.50
CA GLY A 87 12.44 7.12 -4.50
C GLY A 87 12.57 6.52 -3.10
N ALA A 88 11.96 7.12 -2.09
CA ALA A 88 11.89 6.58 -0.74
C ALA A 88 10.76 5.55 -0.60
N ALA A 89 11.01 4.50 0.18
CA ALA A 89 10.00 3.55 0.63
C ALA A 89 10.11 3.31 2.13
N GLU A 90 8.98 3.29 2.82
CA GLU A 90 8.90 3.14 4.27
C GLU A 90 7.79 2.16 4.66
N VAL A 91 8.06 1.35 5.68
CA VAL A 91 7.03 0.58 6.38
C VAL A 91 6.90 1.14 7.78
N SER A 92 5.71 1.63 8.11
CA SER A 92 5.35 2.08 9.45
C SER A 92 4.38 1.10 10.10
N VAL A 93 4.62 0.74 11.36
CA VAL A 93 3.71 -0.03 12.20
C VAL A 93 3.34 0.82 13.40
N ARG A 94 2.04 1.02 13.61
CA ARG A 94 1.50 1.72 14.78
C ARG A 94 0.67 0.78 15.64
N ALA A 95 0.96 0.72 16.93
CA ALA A 95 0.13 0.03 17.92
C ALA A 95 -1.00 0.97 18.41
N GLU A 96 -2.23 0.46 18.39
CA GLU A 96 -3.43 1.15 18.86
C GLU A 96 -4.18 0.30 19.88
N GLY A 97 -4.75 0.94 20.90
CA GLY A 97 -5.79 0.32 21.73
C GLY A 97 -7.16 0.57 21.12
N ARG A 98 -7.99 -0.48 21.02
CA ARG A 98 -9.41 -0.37 20.65
C ARG A 98 -10.29 -1.00 21.72
N GLN A 99 -11.53 -0.53 21.82
CA GLN A 99 -12.53 -1.20 22.64
C GLN A 99 -12.73 -2.64 22.14
N GLY A 100 -12.96 -3.55 23.08
CA GLY A 100 -13.33 -4.93 22.76
C GLY A 100 -14.70 -4.97 22.08
N PHE A 101 -14.96 -6.06 21.35
CA PHE A 101 -16.26 -6.26 20.72
C PHE A 101 -17.35 -6.42 21.79
N GLY A 102 -18.51 -5.78 21.60
CA GLY A 102 -19.68 -5.98 22.46
C GLY A 102 -19.50 -5.61 23.94
N GLY A 103 -18.59 -4.68 24.27
CA GLY A 103 -18.27 -4.32 25.66
C GLY A 103 -17.23 -5.21 26.33
N GLY A 104 -16.56 -6.08 25.57
CA GLY A 104 -15.44 -6.89 26.04
C GLY A 104 -14.18 -6.07 26.34
N SER A 105 -13.16 -6.75 26.89
CA SER A 105 -11.89 -6.15 27.28
C SER A 105 -11.20 -5.41 26.13
N PRO A 106 -10.46 -4.32 26.41
CA PRO A 106 -9.68 -3.60 25.40
C PRO A 106 -8.74 -4.54 24.64
N ARG A 107 -8.56 -4.28 23.35
CA ARG A 107 -7.67 -5.07 22.47
C ARG A 107 -6.61 -4.19 21.82
N GLY A 108 -5.43 -4.76 21.63
CA GLY A 108 -4.39 -4.16 20.80
C GLY A 108 -4.68 -4.40 19.32
N VAL A 109 -4.41 -3.41 18.48
CA VAL A 109 -4.48 -3.48 17.02
C VAL A 109 -3.19 -2.91 16.46
N LEU A 110 -2.62 -3.55 15.44
CA LEU A 110 -1.50 -3.03 14.68
C LEU A 110 -2.02 -2.43 13.37
N ALA A 111 -1.74 -1.15 13.16
CA ALA A 111 -1.99 -0.47 11.90
C ALA A 111 -0.68 -0.39 11.11
N VAL A 112 -0.64 -1.11 9.98
CA VAL A 112 0.53 -1.11 9.08
C VAL A 112 0.29 -0.12 7.95
N THR A 113 1.28 0.71 7.65
CA THR A 113 1.25 1.66 6.53
C THR A 113 2.54 1.52 5.73
N VAL A 114 2.43 1.27 4.43
CA VAL A 114 3.53 1.28 3.48
C VAL A 114 3.46 2.58 2.70
N PHE A 115 4.49 3.40 2.78
CA PHE A 115 4.64 4.57 1.94
C PHE A 115 5.65 4.28 0.83
N VAL A 116 5.30 4.66 -0.40
CA VAL A 116 6.19 4.63 -1.57
C VAL A 116 6.13 5.99 -2.25
N GLU A 117 7.25 6.69 -2.32
CA GLU A 117 7.30 8.03 -2.89
C GLU A 117 6.77 8.07 -4.33
N ARG A 118 7.35 7.26 -5.22
CA ARG A 118 6.95 7.20 -6.63
C ARG A 118 6.57 5.79 -7.07
N LEU A 119 5.41 5.65 -7.68
CA LEU A 119 4.91 4.43 -8.31
C LEU A 119 5.01 4.57 -9.82
N VAL A 120 5.79 3.70 -10.44
CA VAL A 120 5.94 3.63 -11.90
C VAL A 120 5.21 2.40 -12.40
N PRO A 121 4.18 2.53 -13.25
CA PRO A 121 3.52 1.37 -13.84
C PRO A 121 4.50 0.66 -14.79
N ILE A 122 4.71 -0.64 -14.57
CA ILE A 122 5.65 -1.45 -15.36
C ILE A 122 4.98 -2.56 -16.19
N GLY A 123 3.67 -2.75 -16.03
CA GLY A 123 2.91 -3.71 -16.82
C GLY A 123 1.57 -4.09 -16.19
N ASN A 124 0.95 -5.13 -16.73
CA ASN A 124 -0.27 -5.71 -16.20
C ASN A 124 -0.14 -7.24 -16.05
N ALA A 125 -0.61 -7.77 -14.92
CA ALA A 125 -0.61 -9.21 -14.64
C ALA A 125 -1.39 -10.01 -15.69
N ASN A 126 -2.42 -9.43 -16.30
CA ASN A 126 -3.17 -10.07 -17.38
C ASN A 126 -2.29 -10.36 -18.60
N ASP A 127 -1.27 -9.55 -18.86
CA ASP A 127 -0.35 -9.75 -19.98
C ASP A 127 0.58 -10.94 -19.73
N VAL A 128 0.96 -11.17 -18.47
CA VAL A 128 1.74 -12.35 -18.04
C VAL A 128 0.92 -13.63 -18.20
N VAL A 129 -0.35 -13.60 -17.82
CA VAL A 129 -1.24 -14.77 -17.97
C VAL A 129 -1.48 -15.10 -19.44
N ARG A 130 -1.68 -14.09 -20.30
CA ARG A 130 -1.90 -14.28 -21.74
C ARG A 130 -0.65 -14.72 -22.50
N SER A 131 0.53 -14.36 -22.02
CA SER A 131 1.81 -14.75 -22.61
C SER A 131 2.29 -16.15 -22.18
N SER A 132 1.58 -16.81 -21.26
CA SER A 132 1.85 -18.21 -20.93
C SER A 132 1.59 -19.07 -22.19
N PRO A 133 2.59 -19.80 -22.72
CA PRO A 133 2.40 -20.61 -23.90
C PRO A 133 1.29 -21.62 -23.60
N GLN A 134 0.20 -21.56 -24.37
CA GLN A 134 -0.80 -22.62 -24.36
C GLN A 134 -0.04 -23.94 -24.53
N ARG A 135 -0.07 -24.81 -23.51
CA ARG A 135 0.39 -26.18 -23.65
C ARG A 135 -0.35 -26.74 -24.86
N ARG A 136 0.35 -26.90 -25.99
CA ARG A 136 -0.16 -27.67 -27.12
C ARG A 136 -0.56 -29.03 -26.52
N PRO A 137 -1.82 -29.48 -26.70
CA PRO A 137 -2.13 -30.85 -26.36
C PRO A 137 -1.11 -31.73 -27.09
N ALA A 138 -0.50 -32.66 -26.37
CA ALA A 138 0.36 -33.65 -27.00
C ALA A 138 -0.49 -34.31 -28.09
N ALA A 139 -0.11 -34.09 -29.35
CA ALA A 139 -0.70 -34.82 -30.46
C ALA A 139 -0.25 -36.27 -30.27
N GLY A 140 -1.09 -37.06 -29.61
CA GLY A 140 -0.94 -38.49 -29.47
C GLY A 140 -1.34 -39.15 -30.79
N GLU A 141 -0.42 -39.97 -31.28
CA GLU A 141 -0.59 -41.00 -32.32
C GLU A 141 -1.72 -41.98 -32.01
#